data_AF-A0A1A8LIB2-F1
#
_entry.id   AF-A0A1A8LIB2-F1
#
_cell.length_a   1.000
_cell.length_b   1.000
_cell.length_c   1.000
_cell.angle_alpha   90.00
_cell.angle_beta   90.00
_cell.angle_gamma   90.00
#
_symmetry.space_group_name_H-M   'P 1'
#
loop_
_entity.id
_entity.type
_entity.pdbx_description
1 polymer ?
#
loop_
_entity_poly.entity_id
_entity_poly.type
_entity_poly.pdbx_seq_one_letter_code
_entity_poly.pdbx_strand_id
1 'polypeptide(L)'
;HFKTLKHPFIRDKLHLYDIKSTATLFDNATRSRIVAEIISRTTCTRTCQTTGIHSLLARGVYDSAFPLHDGSFTRRGRRDQRNDRQILHEEWAN
;
A
#
# COMPACT_ATOMS: atom_id res chain seq x y z
N HIS A 1 -25.34 17.54 9.09
CA HIS A 1 -24.80 16.24 9.55
C HIS A 1 -24.77 15.29 8.35
N PHE A 2 -23.63 15.13 7.67
CA PHE A 2 -23.53 14.23 6.51
C PHE A 2 -23.33 12.79 6.98
N LYS A 3 -24.28 11.89 6.68
CA LYS A 3 -24.07 10.45 6.85
C LYS A 3 -23.12 9.99 5.75
N THR A 4 -21.91 9.56 6.13
CA THR A 4 -21.01 8.90 5.19
C THR A 4 -21.51 7.48 4.96
N LEU A 5 -22.03 7.21 3.77
CA LEU A 5 -22.37 5.85 3.34
C LEU A 5 -21.05 5.14 2.99
N LYS A 6 -20.71 4.08 3.72
CA LYS A 6 -19.56 3.21 3.43
C LYS A 6 -20.07 1.81 3.14
N HIS A 7 -19.56 1.20 2.07
CA HIS A 7 -19.85 -0.18 1.71
C HIS A 7 -18.52 -0.90 1.40
N PRO A 8 -18.32 -2.17 1.81
CA PRO A 8 -17.14 -2.93 1.43
C PRO A 8 -16.92 -2.96 -0.08
N PHE A 9 -15.67 -3.01 -0.52
CA PHE A 9 -15.34 -3.22 -1.92
C PHE A 9 -15.77 -4.64 -2.36
N ILE A 10 -16.53 -4.75 -3.45
CA ILE A 10 -16.92 -6.03 -4.05
C ILE A 10 -16.49 -6.05 -5.50
N ARG A 11 -15.55 -6.94 -5.83
CA ARG A 11 -14.98 -7.08 -7.17
C ARG A 11 -16.05 -7.38 -8.24
N ASP A 12 -17.02 -8.22 -7.93
CA ASP A 12 -18.05 -8.62 -8.89
C ASP A 12 -19.07 -7.50 -9.17
N LYS A 13 -19.03 -6.43 -8.37
CA LYS A 13 -19.89 -5.25 -8.49
C LYS A 13 -19.11 -4.01 -8.91
N LEU A 14 -18.00 -4.16 -9.65
CA LEU A 14 -17.18 -3.04 -10.15
C LEU A 14 -18.00 -1.96 -10.86
N HIS A 15 -19.07 -2.33 -11.56
CA HIS A 15 -19.99 -1.41 -12.25
C HIS A 15 -20.77 -0.45 -11.32
N LEU A 16 -20.81 -0.72 -10.01
CA LEU A 16 -21.43 0.18 -9.02
C LEU A 16 -20.49 1.30 -8.54
N TYR A 17 -19.22 1.29 -8.97
CA TYR A 17 -18.21 2.26 -8.55
C TYR A 17 -17.83 3.16 -9.73
N ASP A 18 -17.50 4.42 -9.45
CA ASP A 18 -16.96 5.35 -10.44
C ASP A 18 -15.48 5.03 -10.71
N ILE A 19 -15.24 4.02 -11.55
CA ILE A 19 -13.89 3.53 -11.88
C ILE A 19 -13.61 3.81 -13.34
N LYS A 20 -12.69 4.75 -13.60
CA LYS A 20 -12.23 5.09 -14.95
C LYS A 20 -11.21 4.08 -15.50
N SER A 21 -10.39 3.51 -14.62
CA SER A 21 -9.36 2.54 -14.96
C SER A 21 -9.09 1.62 -13.77
N THR A 22 -8.97 0.33 -14.02
CA THR A 22 -8.59 -0.65 -13.00
C THR A 22 -7.15 -0.47 -12.53
N ALA A 23 -6.29 0.16 -13.35
CA ALA A 23 -4.90 0.46 -12.99
C ALA A 23 -4.79 1.53 -11.88
N THR A 24 -5.79 2.41 -11.76
CA THR A 24 -5.83 3.50 -10.78
C THR A 24 -6.90 3.29 -9.71
N LEU A 25 -7.48 2.09 -9.63
CA LEU A 25 -8.57 1.76 -8.70
C LEU A 25 -8.16 1.95 -7.23
N PHE A 26 -6.96 1.51 -6.89
CA PHE A 26 -6.40 1.63 -5.55
C PHE A 26 -5.13 2.45 -5.62
N ASP A 27 -4.99 3.42 -4.70
CA ASP A 27 -3.75 4.16 -4.51
C ASP A 27 -2.64 3.23 -3.96
N ASN A 28 -1.40 3.72 -4.01
CA ASN A 28 -0.25 2.93 -3.55
C ASN A 28 -0.34 2.56 -2.06
N ALA A 29 -0.96 3.40 -1.24
CA ALA A 29 -1.17 3.11 0.19
C ALA A 29 -2.12 1.92 0.39
N THR A 30 -3.27 1.92 -0.27
CA THR A 30 -4.25 0.82 -0.22
C THR A 30 -3.67 -0.45 -0.80
N ARG A 31 -2.97 -0.37 -1.94
CA ARG A 31 -2.26 -1.52 -2.54
C ARG A 31 -1.24 -2.12 -1.58
N SER A 32 -0.43 -1.28 -0.93
CA SER A 32 0.55 -1.72 0.07
C SER A 32 -0.12 -2.43 1.24
N ARG A 33 -1.26 -1.92 1.72
CA ARG A 33 -2.03 -2.54 2.81
C ARG A 33 -2.63 -3.89 2.41
N ILE A 34 -3.16 -4.01 1.19
CA ILE A 34 -3.64 -5.29 0.65
C ILE A 34 -2.51 -6.31 0.60
N VAL A 35 -1.33 -5.93 0.08
CA VAL A 35 -0.16 -6.81 0.03
C VAL A 35 0.29 -7.21 1.43
N ALA A 36 0.36 -6.26 2.37
CA ALA A 36 0.71 -6.52 3.77
C ALA A 36 -0.23 -7.55 4.42
N GLU A 37 -1.53 -7.47 4.15
CA GLU A 37 -2.51 -8.43 4.66
C GLU A 37 -2.30 -9.83 4.08
N ILE A 38 -2.06 -9.92 2.77
CA ILE A 38 -1.78 -11.19 2.08
C ILE A 38 -0.53 -11.84 2.68
N ILE A 39 0.59 -11.12 2.76
CA ILE A 39 1.85 -11.69 3.25
C ILE A 39 1.80 -12.01 4.75
N SER A 40 0.93 -11.35 5.52
CA SER A 40 0.75 -11.64 6.95
C SER A 40 -0.05 -12.92 7.20
N ARG A 41 -0.89 -13.34 6.25
CA ARG A 41 -1.72 -14.56 6.36
C ARG A 41 -1.20 -15.74 5.55
N THR A 42 -0.18 -15.53 4.71
CA THR A 42 0.36 -16.59 3.85
C THR A 42 1.20 -17.56 4.68
N THR A 43 0.89 -18.85 4.57
CA THR A 43 1.63 -19.93 5.25
C THR A 43 2.89 -20.31 4.47
N CYS A 44 4.03 -20.39 5.15
CA CYS A 44 5.26 -20.95 4.60
C CYS A 44 5.39 -22.42 4.97
N THR A 45 5.19 -23.31 4.00
CA THR A 45 5.24 -24.76 4.22
C THR A 45 6.67 -25.31 4.30
N ARG A 46 7.66 -24.60 3.71
CA ARG A 46 9.07 -25.05 3.66
C ARG A 46 9.86 -24.76 4.92
N THR A 47 9.50 -23.73 5.68
CA THR A 47 10.21 -23.35 6.91
C THR A 47 9.27 -23.52 8.11
N CYS A 48 9.32 -24.69 8.74
CA CYS A 48 8.68 -24.96 10.04
C CYS A 48 7.17 -24.64 10.11
N GLN A 49 6.44 -24.69 8.98
CA GLN A 49 4.99 -24.39 8.92
C GLN A 49 4.62 -23.03 9.53
N THR A 50 5.50 -22.04 9.44
CA THR A 50 5.26 -20.71 10.00
C THR A 50 4.32 -19.89 9.12
N THR A 51 3.40 -19.14 9.72
CA THR A 51 2.48 -18.26 9.00
C THR A 51 2.89 -16.81 9.12
N GLY A 52 2.87 -16.11 8.00
CA GLY A 52 2.98 -14.66 7.96
C GLY A 52 4.40 -14.11 7.97
N ILE A 53 4.58 -12.95 7.35
CA ILE A 53 5.86 -12.24 7.27
C ILE A 53 6.46 -11.93 8.65
N HIS A 54 5.63 -11.61 9.65
CA HIS A 54 6.09 -11.30 11.01
C HIS A 54 6.82 -12.47 11.67
N SER A 55 6.31 -13.70 11.49
CA SER A 55 6.95 -14.91 12.01
C SER A 55 8.30 -15.16 11.33
N LEU A 56 8.41 -14.85 10.05
CA LEU A 56 9.65 -15.03 9.27
C LEU A 56 10.71 -13.98 9.67
N LEU A 57 10.29 -12.73 9.94
CA LEU A 57 11.16 -11.68 10.48
C LEU A 57 11.66 -12.04 11.89
N ALA A 58 10.77 -12.49 12.79
CA ALA A 58 11.13 -12.86 14.16
C ALA A 58 12.14 -14.02 14.23
N ARG A 59 12.19 -14.85 13.18
CA ARG A 59 13.14 -15.97 13.04
C ARG A 59 14.41 -15.61 12.28
N GLY A 60 14.54 -14.37 11.81
CA GLY A 60 15.68 -13.92 11.01
C GLY A 60 15.75 -14.54 9.61
N VAL A 61 14.64 -15.09 9.10
CA VAL A 61 14.58 -15.58 7.70
C VAL A 61 14.58 -14.39 6.73
N TYR A 62 13.89 -13.32 7.11
CA TYR A 62 13.98 -12.02 6.46
C TYR A 62 14.54 -10.99 7.45
N ASP A 63 15.26 -10.02 6.91
CA ASP A 63 15.79 -8.89 7.69
C ASP A 63 14.72 -7.81 7.91
N SER A 64 13.98 -7.46 6.87
CA SER A 64 13.01 -6.38 6.90
C SER A 64 11.88 -6.56 5.88
N ALA A 65 10.74 -5.92 6.14
CA ALA A 65 9.60 -5.86 5.23
C ALA A 65 8.91 -4.50 5.35
N PHE A 66 8.90 -3.73 4.26
CA PHE A 66 8.29 -2.40 4.21
C PHE A 66 7.85 -2.06 2.78
N PRO A 67 6.78 -1.26 2.61
CA PRO A 67 6.40 -0.77 1.30
C PRO A 67 7.41 0.28 0.80
N LEU A 68 7.58 0.36 -0.51
CA LEU A 68 8.38 1.42 -1.13
C LEU A 68 7.57 2.71 -1.22
N HIS A 69 8.26 3.84 -1.08
CA HIS A 69 7.69 5.15 -1.33
C HIS A 69 7.50 5.41 -2.83
N ASP A 70 6.71 6.42 -3.14
CA ASP A 70 6.46 7.01 -4.46
C ASP A 70 7.68 7.73 -5.09
N GLY A 71 8.79 7.81 -4.37
CA GLY A 71 10.08 8.23 -4.91
C GLY A 71 11.01 8.89 -3.88
N SER A 72 12.03 9.54 -4.40
CA SER A 72 12.93 10.39 -3.60
C SER A 72 12.19 11.62 -3.09
N PHE A 73 12.43 12.00 -1.82
CA PHE A 73 11.96 13.26 -1.24
C PHE A 73 12.79 14.46 -1.73
N THR A 74 14.03 14.23 -2.19
CA THR A 74 14.86 15.28 -2.76
C THR A 74 14.23 15.79 -4.05
N ARG A 75 14.10 17.11 -4.17
CA ARG A 75 13.52 17.77 -5.33
C ARG A 75 14.41 17.59 -6.57
N ARG A 76 13.83 17.04 -7.64
CA ARG A 76 14.42 16.98 -8.98
C ARG A 76 13.32 17.29 -9.99
N GLY A 77 13.63 18.09 -11.02
CA GLY A 77 12.67 18.43 -12.08
C GLY A 77 11.78 19.66 -11.79
N ARG A 78 10.77 19.86 -12.63
CA ARG A 78 9.85 21.01 -12.57
C ARG A 78 8.75 20.81 -11.53
N ARG A 79 8.11 21.90 -11.10
CA ARG A 79 7.13 21.91 -9.98
C ARG A 79 5.88 21.06 -10.26
N ASP A 80 5.52 20.91 -11.53
CA ASP A 80 4.42 20.11 -12.06
C ASP A 80 4.71 18.59 -12.10
N GLN A 81 5.95 18.18 -11.82
CA GLN A 81 6.39 16.78 -11.87
C GLN A 81 6.69 16.21 -10.48
N ARG A 82 6.18 16.85 -9.42
CA ARG A 82 6.43 16.45 -8.03
C ARG A 82 5.65 15.18 -7.68
N ASN A 83 6.29 14.29 -6.92
CA ASN A 83 5.61 13.17 -6.27
C ASN A 83 5.02 13.60 -4.90
N ASP A 84 4.14 12.78 -4.34
CA ASP A 84 3.42 13.08 -3.10
C ASP A 84 4.40 13.29 -1.93
N ARG A 85 5.49 12.52 -1.88
CA ARG A 85 6.52 12.65 -0.83
C ARG A 85 7.28 13.97 -0.89
N GLN A 86 7.56 14.50 -2.08
CA GLN A 86 8.18 15.81 -2.27
C GLN A 86 7.24 16.93 -1.81
N ILE A 87 5.95 16.84 -2.17
CA ILE A 87 4.93 17.82 -1.74
C ILE A 87 4.81 17.80 -0.21
N LEU A 88 4.72 16.61 0.39
CA LEU A 88 4.61 16.45 1.84
C LEU A 88 5.82 17.04 2.58
N HIS A 89 7.04 16.80 2.07
CA HIS A 89 8.25 17.39 2.62
C HIS A 89 8.21 18.92 2.55
N GLU A 90 7.98 19.50 1.37
CA GLU A 90 8.02 20.95 1.17
C GLU A 90 6.94 21.72 1.95
N GLU A 91 5.73 21.15 2.09
CA GLU A 91 4.58 21.90 2.60
C GLU A 91 4.19 21.53 4.05
N TRP A 92 4.76 20.45 4.62
CA TRP A 92 4.35 19.98 5.95
C TRP A 92 5.50 19.45 6.81
N ALA A 93 6.33 18.56 6.28
CA ALA A 93 7.32 17.79 7.04
C ALA A 93 8.75 18.36 7.00
N ASN A 94 8.89 19.70 6.91
CA ASN A 94 10.20 20.38 6.93
C ASN A 94 10.83 20.39 8.33
#